data_AF-A0A2P5CEW4-F1
#
_entry.id   AF-A0A2P5CEW4-F1
#
_cell.length_a   1.000
_cell.length_b   1.000
_cell.length_c   1.000
_cell.angle_alpha   90.00
_cell.angle_beta   90.00
_cell.angle_gamma   90.00
#
_symmetry.space_group_name_H-M   'P 1'
#
loop_
_entity.id
_entity.type
_entity.pdbx_description
1 polymer ?
#
loop_
_entity_poly.entity_id
_entity_poly.type
_entity_poly.pdbx_seq_one_letter_code
_entity_poly.pdbx_strand_id
1 'polypeptide(L)' 'MRLDTRGTAFVVYEDIYDAKTAVDHLSGFNVANRYLIVLYYQQAKMSKKFDQKKKEEEIARMQEKYGVSTKDK' A
#
# COMPACT_ATOMS: atom_id res chain seq x y z
N MET A 1 3.74 8.44 -12.56
CA MET A 1 3.30 8.45 -11.14
C MET A 1 2.53 7.16 -10.88
N ARG A 2 2.88 6.37 -9.84
CA ARG A 2 2.22 5.08 -9.57
C ARG A 2 0.73 5.31 -9.22
N LEU A 3 -0.17 4.52 -9.81
CA LEU A 3 -1.62 4.61 -9.54
C LEU A 3 -1.99 4.10 -8.14
N ASP A 4 -1.25 3.11 -7.64
CA ASP A 4 -1.50 2.40 -6.37
C ASP A 4 -1.36 3.29 -5.11
N THR A 5 -0.65 4.41 -5.22
CA THR A 5 -0.37 5.31 -4.09
C THR A 5 -1.23 6.57 -4.09
N ARG A 6 -2.15 6.73 -5.05
CA ARG A 6 -3.03 7.90 -5.12
C ARG A 6 -4.12 7.79 -4.05
N GLY A 7 -4.24 8.82 -3.21
CA GLY A 7 -5.22 8.85 -2.12
C GLY A 7 -4.76 8.20 -0.82
N THR A 8 -3.49 7.79 -0.74
CA THR A 8 -2.85 7.30 0.49
C THR A 8 -1.63 8.18 0.82
N ALA A 9 -1.33 8.34 2.11
CA ALA A 9 -0.20 9.13 2.58
C ALA A 9 0.38 8.51 3.88
N PHE A 10 1.64 8.82 4.16
CA PHE A 10 2.27 8.54 5.45
C PHE A 10 2.40 9.83 6.23
N VAL A 11 1.96 9.81 7.49
CA VAL A 11 2.09 10.92 8.43
C VAL A 11 2.92 10.40 9.60
N VAL A 12 3.97 11.13 9.94
CA VAL A 12 4.90 10.78 11.03
C VAL A 12 4.82 11.91 12.04
N TYR A 13 4.52 11.56 13.29
CA TYR A 13 4.53 12.47 14.42
C TYR A 13 5.84 12.29 15.21
N GLU A 14 6.25 13.34 15.93
CA GLU A 14 7.43 13.28 16.80
C GLU A 14 7.17 12.44 18.05
N ASP A 15 5.94 12.52 18.59
CA ASP A 15 5.51 11.80 19.78
C ASP A 15 4.47 10.72 19.47
N ILE A 16 4.53 9.59 20.19
CA ILE A 16 3.64 8.45 19.99
C ILE A 16 2.21 8.72 20.46
N TYR A 17 2.02 9.55 21.49
CA TYR A 17 0.71 9.92 22.02
C TYR A 17 -0.03 10.88 21.07
N ASP A 18 0.69 11.71 20.31
CA ASP A 18 0.12 12.53 19.24
C ASP A 18 -0.42 11.65 18.12
N ALA A 19 0.36 10.64 17.69
CA ALA A 19 -0.10 9.66 16.72
C ALA A 19 -1.33 8.89 17.21
N LYS A 20 -1.37 8.53 18.50
CA LYS A 20 -2.54 7.89 19.09
C LYS A 20 -3.77 8.80 19.05
N THR A 21 -3.61 10.05 19.47
CA THR A 21 -4.70 11.03 19.49
C THR A 21 -5.23 11.28 18.09
N ALA A 22 -4.35 11.38 17.09
CA ALA A 22 -4.74 11.52 15.70
C ALA A 22 -5.54 10.32 15.18
N VAL A 23 -5.12 9.09 15.49
CA VAL A 23 -5.86 7.87 15.09
C VAL A 23 -7.25 7.85 15.70
N ASP A 24 -7.36 8.13 17.00
CA ASP A 24 -8.63 8.07 17.73
C ASP A 24 -9.65 9.10 17.22
N HIS A 25 -9.19 10.30 16.84
CA HIS A 25 -10.08 11.42 16.51
C HIS A 25 -10.28 11.65 15.00
N LEU A 26 -9.31 11.28 14.15
CA LEU A 26 -9.39 11.55 12.70
C LEU A 26 -9.91 10.34 11.90
N SER A 27 -10.02 9.17 12.51
CA SER A 27 -10.67 8.02 11.88
C SER A 27 -12.14 8.33 11.61
N GLY A 28 -12.57 8.29 10.35
CA GLY A 28 -13.92 8.68 9.94
C GLY A 28 -14.14 10.19 9.84
N PHE A 29 -13.09 11.02 9.90
CA PHE A 29 -13.22 12.45 9.62
C PHE A 29 -13.63 12.69 8.17
N ASN A 30 -14.67 13.52 7.94
CA ASN A 30 -15.13 13.87 6.60
C ASN A 30 -14.35 15.07 6.06
N VAL A 31 -13.71 14.88 4.91
CA VAL A 31 -13.05 15.95 4.15
C VAL A 31 -13.35 15.78 2.67
N ALA A 32 -13.81 16.87 2.03
CA ALA A 32 -14.17 16.88 0.61
C ALA A 32 -15.09 15.70 0.21
N ASN A 33 -16.15 15.47 0.99
CA ASN A 33 -17.15 14.40 0.82
C ASN A 33 -16.55 12.97 0.85
N ARG A 34 -15.41 12.79 1.51
CA ARG A 34 -14.76 11.49 1.70
C ARG A 34 -14.37 11.32 3.16
N TYR A 35 -14.53 10.11 3.68
CA TYR A 35 -14.19 9.78 5.05
C TYR A 35 -12.78 9.21 5.12
N LEU A 36 -11.96 9.72 6.04
CA LEU A 36 -10.59 9.27 6.21
C LEU A 36 -10.53 7.92 6.92
N ILE A 37 -9.57 7.10 6.49
CA ILE A 37 -9.16 5.88 7.19
C ILE A 37 -7.75 6.14 7.73
N VAL A 38 -7.58 6.07 9.05
CA VAL A 38 -6.29 6.29 9.71
C VAL A 38 -5.86 5.00 10.38
N LEU A 39 -4.67 4.50 10.04
CA LEU A 39 -4.14 3.24 10.54
C LEU A 39 -2.69 3.42 10.96
N TYR A 40 -2.30 2.71 12.02
CA TYR A 40 -0.89 2.58 12.34
C TYR A 40 -0.14 1.85 11.23
N TYR A 41 1.09 2.30 10.99
CA TYR A 41 1.97 1.67 10.03
C TYR A 41 2.33 0.24 10.45
N GLN A 42 2.13 -0.72 9.54
CA GLN A 42 2.45 -2.13 9.75
C GLN A 42 3.48 -2.61 8.73
N GLN A 43 4.75 -2.67 9.14
CA GLN A 43 5.88 -3.05 8.29
C GLN A 43 5.64 -4.38 7.55
N ALA A 44 5.16 -5.40 8.26
CA ALA A 44 4.93 -6.73 7.69
C ALA A 44 3.91 -6.74 6.54
N LYS A 45 2.90 -5.86 6.55
CA LYS A 45 1.92 -5.77 5.45
C LYS A 45 2.52 -5.12 4.21
N MET A 46 3.41 -4.15 4.39
CA MET A 46 4.05 -3.47 3.27
C MET A 46 5.13 -4.32 2.59
N SER A 47 5.94 -5.02 3.37
CA SER A 47 6.96 -5.93 2.81
C SER A 47 6.33 -7.01 1.94
N LYS A 48 5.20 -7.59 2.36
CA LYS A 48 4.47 -8.59 1.57
C LYS A 48 4.07 -8.07 0.19
N LYS A 49 3.53 -6.84 0.11
CA LYS A 49 3.15 -6.23 -1.17
C LYS A 49 4.36 -6.02 -2.08
N PHE A 50 5.49 -5.60 -1.51
CA PHE A 50 6.71 -5.39 -2.28
C PHE A 50 7.32 -6.70 -2.79
N ASP A 51 7.37 -7.73 -1.94
CA ASP A 51 7.88 -9.05 -2.31
C ASP A 51 7.02 -9.72 -3.38
N GLN A 52 5.70 -9.60 -3.26
CA GLN A 52 4.77 -10.13 -4.26
C GLN A 52 4.98 -9.46 -5.62
N LYS A 53 5.17 -8.14 -5.63
CA LYS A 53 5.47 -7.39 -6.85
C LYS A 53 6.81 -7.79 -7.48
N LYS A 54 7.86 -7.96 -6.69
CA LYS A 54 9.16 -8.45 -7.21
C LYS A 54 9.01 -9.82 -7.87
N LYS A 55 8.25 -10.72 -7.24
CA LYS A 55 7.96 -12.05 -7.79
C LYS A 55 7.19 -11.97 -9.10
N GLU A 56 6.18 -11.09 -9.19
CA GLU A 56 5.44 -10.86 -10.44
C GLU A 56 6.35 -10.34 -11.57
N GLU A 57 7.23 -9.38 -11.28
CA GLU A 57 8.21 -8.86 -12.26
C GLU A 57 9.22 -9.93 -12.70
N GLU A 58 9.69 -10.78 -11.79
CA GLU A 58 10.57 -11.91 -12.11
C GLU A 58 9.87 -12.96 -12.97
N ILE A 59 8.63 -13.33 -12.63
CA ILE A 59 7.81 -14.25 -13.41
C ILE A 59 7.59 -13.71 -14.81
N ALA A 60 7.23 -12.43 -14.96
CA ALA A 60 7.01 -11.80 -16.26
C ALA A 60 8.28 -11.81 -17.12
N ARG A 61 9.46 -11.50 -16.54
CA ARG A 61 10.75 -11.59 -17.26
C ARG A 61 11.09 -13.01 -17.67
N MET A 62 10.80 -14.00 -16.82
CA MET A 62 11.01 -15.40 -17.17
C MET A 62 10.06 -15.84 -18.28
N GLN A 63 8.78 -15.49 -18.21
CA GLN A 63 7.80 -15.80 -19.26
C GLN A 63 8.21 -15.19 -20.61
N GLU A 64 8.69 -13.94 -20.62
CA GLU A 64 9.20 -13.28 -21.83
C GLU A 64 10.46 -13.99 -22.36
N LYS A 65 11.42 -14.29 -21.48
CA LYS A 65 12.68 -14.96 -21.86
C LYS A 65 12.45 -16.36 -22.44
N TYR A 66 11.44 -17.09 -21.97
CA TYR A 66 11.17 -18.46 -22.37
C TYR A 66 9.95 -18.59 -23.30
N GLY A 67 9.33 -17.48 -23.72
CA GLY A 67 8.19 -17.48 -24.65
C GLY A 67 6.92 -18.18 -24.14
N VAL A 68 6.78 -18.34 -22.81
CA VAL A 68 5.67 -19.08 -22.20
C VAL A 68 4.53 -18.11 -21.89
N SER A 69 3.64 -17.88 -22.86
CA SER A 69 2.38 -17.18 -22.60
C SER A 69 1.43 -18.15 -21.91
N THR A 70 1.05 -17.90 -20.65
CA THR A 70 -0.08 -18.59 -19.99
C THR A 70 -1.38 -18.14 -20.66
N LYS A 71 -1.67 -18.69 -21.85
CA LYS A 71 -2.94 -18.53 -22.58
C LYS A 71 -3.67 -19.86 -22.79
N ASP A 72 -3.25 -20.92 -22.11
CA ASP A 72 -3.94 -22.20 -22.17
C ASP A 72 -4.77 -22.44 -20.90
N LYS A 73 -6.07 -22.19 -21.08
CA LYS A 73 -7.27 -22.57 -20.30
C LYS A 73 -7.57 -21.83 -19.00
#